data_AF-A0A933GAH6-F1
#
_entry.id   AF-A0A933GAH6-F1
#
_cell.length_a   1.000
_cell.length_b   1.000
_cell.length_c   1.000
_cell.angle_alpha   90.00
_cell.angle_beta   90.00
_cell.angle_gamma   90.00
#
_symmetry.space_group_name_H-M   'P 1'
#
loop_
_entity.id
_entity.type
_entity.pdbx_description
1 polymer ?
#
loop_
_entity_poly.entity_id
_entity_poly.type
_entity_poly.pdbx_seq_one_letter_code
_entity_poly.pdbx_strand_id
1 'polypeptide(L)' 'MTEWRKGEPKIWRWRIRARSSDGQMVTLGKYGTEAEARADHDRIIKDKSYRNVSLEPLTTA' A
#
# COMPACT_ATOMS: atom_id res chain seq x y z
N MET A 1 15.60 21.00 -26.10
CA MET A 1 15.79 20.59 -24.70
C MET A 1 14.42 20.27 -24.15
N THR A 2 14.11 19.00 -23.93
CA THR A 2 12.73 18.56 -23.65
C THR A 2 12.41 18.83 -22.18
N GLU A 3 11.50 19.77 -21.93
CA GLU A 3 10.95 20.07 -20.61
C GLU A 3 10.12 18.88 -20.10
N TRP A 4 10.78 18.00 -19.34
CA TRP A 4 10.10 17.00 -18.53
C TRP A 4 9.35 17.74 -17.42
N ARG A 5 8.09 18.07 -17.70
CA ARG A 5 7.17 18.66 -16.72
C ARG A 5 7.23 17.80 -15.46
N LYS A 6 7.65 18.42 -14.36
CA LYS A 6 7.40 18.00 -12.97
C LYS A 6 5.96 17.49 -12.89
N GLY A 7 5.77 16.17 -12.99
CA GLY A 7 4.65 15.56 -12.27
C GLY A 7 4.97 15.84 -10.81
N GLU A 8 4.16 16.66 -10.15
CA GLU A 8 4.23 16.80 -8.70
C GLU A 8 4.43 15.39 -8.11
N PRO A 9 5.43 15.17 -7.24
CA PRO A 9 5.64 13.84 -6.70
C PRO A 9 4.32 13.43 -6.08
N LYS A 10 3.66 12.42 -6.65
CA LYS A 10 2.38 11.94 -6.09
C LYS A 10 2.73 11.42 -4.70
N ILE A 11 2.51 12.27 -3.68
CA ILE A 11 2.89 11.98 -2.30
C ILE A 11 1.94 10.87 -1.85
N TRP A 12 2.41 9.64 -1.95
CA TRP A 12 1.71 8.47 -1.43
C TRP A 12 1.80 8.51 0.09
N ARG A 13 0.83 9.20 0.68
CA ARG A 13 0.74 9.41 2.14
C ARG A 13 0.39 8.13 2.88
N TRP A 14 -0.19 7.16 2.16
CA TRP A 14 -0.63 5.88 2.69
C TRP A 14 -0.07 4.73 1.87
N ARG A 15 0.40 3.69 2.55
CA ARG A 15 0.96 2.49 1.91
C ARG A 15 0.57 1.26 2.70
N ILE A 16 0.02 0.27 2.01
CA ILE A 16 -0.29 -1.04 2.59
C ILE A 16 0.93 -1.92 2.40
N ARG A 17 1.50 -2.37 3.52
CA ARG A 17 2.61 -3.32 3.54
C ARG A 17 2.11 -4.64 4.08
N ALA A 18 2.59 -5.72 3.49
CA ALA A 18 2.35 -7.06 3.98
C ALA A 18 3.67 -7.78 4.10
N ARG A 19 3.80 -8.60 5.13
CA ARG A 19 4.91 -9.51 5.31
C ARG A 19 4.50 -10.87 4.76
N SER A 20 5.16 -11.31 3.70
CA SER A 20 4.98 -12.66 3.16
C SER A 20 5.44 -13.72 4.17
N SER A 21 4.97 -14.95 4.01
CA SER A 21 5.36 -16.10 4.84
C SER A 21 6.87 -16.34 4.82
N ASP A 22 7.51 -16.06 3.69
CA ASP A 22 8.97 -16.10 3.48
C ASP A 22 9.71 -14.97 4.21
N GLY A 23 9.00 -14.14 4.98
CA GLY A 23 9.57 -13.03 5.75
C GLY A 23 9.80 -11.76 4.93
N GLN A 24 9.55 -11.78 3.61
CA GLN A 24 9.72 -10.64 2.72
C GLN A 24 8.62 -9.59 2.92
N MET A 25 9.02 -8.33 3.09
CA MET A 25 8.09 -7.20 3.07
C MET A 25 7.75 -6.83 1.63
N VAL A 26 6.47 -6.87 1.30
CA VAL A 26 5.93 -6.42 0.01
C VAL A 26 4.98 -5.25 0.21
N THR A 27 5.01 -4.30 -0.72
CA THR A 27 4.02 -3.21 -0.74
C THR A 27 2.88 -3.64 -1.65
N LEU A 28 1.69 -3.82 -1.08
CA LEU A 28 0.51 -4.26 -1.84
C LEU A 28 -0.13 -3.09 -2.60
N GLY A 29 -0.09 -1.90 -2.01
CA GLY A 29 -0.69 -0.72 -2.61
C GLY A 29 -0.15 0.58 -2.04
N LYS A 30 -0.21 1.63 -2.87
CA LYS A 30 0.14 3.01 -2.50
C LYS A 30 -1.10 3.87 -2.77
N TYR A 31 -1.46 4.68 -1.79
CA TYR A 31 -2.71 5.45 -1.79
C TYR A 31 -2.45 6.90 -1.43
N GLY A 32 -3.23 7.79 -2.04
CA GLY A 32 -3.22 9.21 -1.72
C GLY A 32 -4.04 9.52 -0.46
N THR A 33 -5.10 8.76 -0.23
CA THR A 33 -6.04 8.97 0.88
C THR A 33 -6.11 7.79 1.83
N GLU A 34 -6.47 8.06 3.09
CA GLU A 34 -6.67 7.04 4.12
C GLU A 34 -7.85 6.13 3.77
N ALA A 35 -8.93 6.71 3.23
CA ALA A 35 -10.15 5.99 2.89
C ALA A 35 -9.91 4.90 1.84
N GLU A 36 -9.15 5.21 0.78
CA GLU A 36 -8.76 4.23 -0.24
C GLU A 36 -7.87 3.14 0.36
N ALA A 37 -6.87 3.53 1.17
CA ALA A 37 -5.96 2.58 1.80
C ALA A 37 -6.70 1.65 2.78
N ARG A 38 -7.68 2.17 3.52
CA ARG A 38 -8.45 1.38 4.48
C ARG A 38 -9.44 0.46 3.79
N ALA A 39 -10.12 0.92 2.73
CA ALA A 39 -11.03 0.08 1.96
C ALA A 39 -10.29 -1.12 1.34
N ASP A 40 -9.10 -0.89 0.78
CA ASP A 40 -8.29 -1.96 0.22
C ASP A 40 -7.70 -2.87 1.30
N HIS A 41 -7.20 -2.31 2.41
CA HIS A 41 -6.72 -3.09 3.55
C HIS A 41 -7.81 -4.01 4.13
N ASP A 42 -9.02 -3.49 4.36
CA ASP A 42 -10.16 -4.29 4.83
C ASP A 42 -10.56 -5.38 3.84
N ARG A 43 -10.56 -5.04 2.54
CA ARG A 43 -10.81 -6.00 1.47
C ARG A 43 -9.78 -7.12 1.47
N ILE A 44 -8.49 -6.82 1.62
CA ILE A 44 -7.41 -7.83 1.66
C ILE A 44 -7.56 -8.74 2.90
N ILE A 45 -7.92 -8.18 4.07
CA ILE A 45 -8.21 -8.98 5.28
C ILE A 45 -9.40 -9.89 5.04
N LYS A 46 -10.49 -9.36 4.49
CA LYS A 46 -11.77 -10.06 4.31
C LYS A 46 -11.68 -11.16 3.26
N ASP A 47 -10.96 -10.90 2.18
CA ASP A 47 -10.78 -11.84 1.07
C ASP A 47 -9.97 -13.07 1.49
N LYS A 48 -9.18 -12.99 2.59
CA LYS A 48 -8.26 -14.05 3.03
C LYS A 48 -7.31 -14.54 1.92
N SER A 49 -7.17 -13.81 0.80
CA SER A 49 -6.31 -14.15 -0.34
C SER A 49 -4.89 -14.45 0.07
N TYR A 50 -4.47 -13.85 1.19
CA TYR A 50 -3.17 -14.08 1.76
C TYR A 50 -3.28 -14.84 3.07
N ARG A 51 -3.69 -16.11 3.00
CA ARG A 51 -3.63 -17.09 4.11
C ARG A 51 -2.29 -17.13 4.85
N ASN A 52 -1.24 -16.59 4.23
CA ASN A 52 0.15 -16.68 4.64
C ASN A 52 0.87 -15.32 4.72
N VAL A 53 0.14 -14.19 4.70
CA VAL A 53 0.77 -12.88 4.91
C VAL A 53 0.17 -12.15 6.10
N SER A 54 1.03 -11.49 6.87
CA SER A 54 0.61 -10.57 7.92
C SER A 54 0.57 -9.17 7.34
N LEU A 55 -0.61 -8.57 7.28
CA LEU A 55 -0.75 -7.16 6.93
C LEU A 55 -0.24 -6.30 8.08
N GLU A 56 0.61 -5.34 7.75
CA GLU A 56 1.04 -4.33 8.72
C GLU A 56 -0.05 -3.26 8.87
N PRO A 57 -0.18 -2.67 10.07
CA PRO A 57 -1.11 -1.56 10.28
C PRO A 57 -0.78 -0.41 9.32
N LEU A 58 -1.83 0.23 8.79
CA LEU A 58 -1.75 1.40 7.94
C LEU A 58 -0.87 2.47 8.62
N THR A 59 0.36 2.60 8.14
CA THR A 59 1.31 3.58 8.66
C THR A 59 1.25 4.81 7.76
N THR A 60 0.87 5.94 8.32
CA THR A 60 0.99 7.25 7.69
C THR A 60 2.48 7.60 7.60
N ALA A 61 2.95 7.98 6.41
CA ALA A 61 4.33 8.41 6.19
C ALA A 61 4.59 9.83 6.71
#